data_AF-A0A3A4QT17-F1
#
_entry.id   AF-A0A3A4QT17-F1
#
_cell.length_a   1.000
_cell.length_b   1.000
_cell.length_c   1.000
_cell.angle_alpha   90.00
_cell.angle_beta   90.00
_cell.angle_gamma   90.00
#
_symmetry.space_group_name_H-M   'P 1'
#
loop_
_entity.id
_entity.type
_entity.pdbx_description
1 polymer ?
#
loop_
_entity_poly.entity_id
_entity_poly.type
_entity_poly.pdbx_seq_one_letter_code
_entity_poly.pdbx_strand_id
1 'polypeptide(L)' 'MNNELPKWEYRVQTIGSMFGTKDENIEAVLNEWGEEGWVATHVYTPENSGKVTIVARRPLTRETIRRRSMPSI' A
#
# COMPACT_ATOMS: atom_id res chain seq x y z
N MET A 1 -14.47 17.38 22.47
CA MET A 1 -13.88 16.07 22.12
C MET A 1 -13.43 16.15 20.67
N ASN A 2 -12.13 16.29 20.41
CA ASN A 2 -11.61 16.23 19.04
C ASN A 2 -11.73 14.78 18.58
N ASN A 3 -12.77 14.52 17.79
CA ASN A 3 -13.02 13.22 17.17
C ASN A 3 -12.06 13.07 15.97
N GLU A 4 -10.74 13.10 16.25
CA GLU A 4 -9.71 12.81 15.26
C GLU A 4 -9.77 11.31 14.95
N LEU A 5 -10.69 10.93 14.06
CA LEU A 5 -10.70 9.59 13.48
C LEU A 5 -9.27 9.28 13.00
N PRO A 6 -8.74 8.09 13.29
CA PRO A 6 -7.41 7.71 12.82
C PRO A 6 -7.38 7.88 11.31
N LYS A 7 -6.59 8.86 10.84
CA LYS A 7 -6.39 9.09 9.42
C LYS A 7 -5.57 7.92 8.89
N TRP A 8 -5.96 7.39 7.74
CA TRP A 8 -5.26 6.30 7.08
C TRP A 8 -4.53 6.83 5.87
N GLU A 9 -3.32 6.34 5.66
CA GLU A 9 -2.65 6.44 4.37
C GLU A 9 -3.00 5.19 3.56
N TYR A 10 -3.21 5.34 2.26
CA TYR A 10 -3.47 4.24 1.34
C TYR A 10 -2.38 4.17 0.27
N ARG A 11 -1.94 2.96 -0.06
CA ARG A 11 -1.02 2.66 -1.16
C ARG A 11 -1.69 1.64 -2.08
N VAL A 12 -1.56 1.86 -3.37
CA VAL A 12 -2.10 0.96 -4.41
C VAL A 12 -0.98 0.64 -5.38
N GLN A 13 -0.78 -0.63 -5.68
CA GLN A 13 0.20 -1.05 -6.67
C GLN A 13 -0.34 -2.21 -7.48
N THR A 14 -0.17 -2.11 -8.80
CA THR A 14 -0.52 -3.18 -9.73
C THR A 14 0.77 -3.79 -10.25
N ILE A 15 0.92 -5.09 -10.06
CA ILE A 15 2.13 -5.85 -10.38
C ILE A 15 1.73 -6.98 -11.34
N GLY A 16 2.62 -7.28 -12.29
CA GLY A 16 2.43 -8.37 -13.24
C GLY A 16 2.48 -7.93 -14.69
N SER A 17 2.42 -8.94 -15.55
CA SER A 17 2.51 -8.81 -17.00
C SER A 17 1.22 -9.26 -17.67
N MET A 18 1.18 -9.21 -19.02
CA MET A 18 0.07 -9.78 -19.78
C MET A 18 -0.13 -11.29 -19.50
N PHE A 19 0.90 -11.99 -19.04
CA PHE A 19 0.91 -13.43 -18.78
C PHE A 19 0.73 -13.82 -17.31
N GLY A 20 0.55 -12.87 -16.39
CA GLY A 20 0.52 -13.16 -14.97
C GLY A 20 1.56 -12.39 -14.16
N THR A 21 1.45 -12.54 -12.85
CA THR A 21 2.54 -12.35 -11.90
C THR A 21 2.80 -13.66 -11.19
N LYS A 22 4.04 -13.90 -10.77
CA LYS A 22 4.37 -15.03 -9.89
C LYS A 22 4.04 -14.68 -8.44
N ASP A 23 3.69 -15.69 -7.67
CA ASP A 23 3.40 -15.54 -6.23
C ASP A 23 4.61 -14.97 -5.48
N GLU A 24 5.82 -15.37 -5.86
CA GLU A 24 7.10 -14.86 -5.33
C GLU A 24 7.20 -13.32 -5.39
N ASN A 25 6.71 -12.72 -6.47
CA ASN A 25 6.73 -11.27 -6.65
C ASN A 25 5.68 -10.57 -5.78
N ILE A 26 4.51 -11.20 -5.61
CA ILE A 26 3.46 -10.69 -4.72
C ILE A 26 3.98 -10.73 -3.28
N GLU A 27 4.56 -11.85 -2.87
CA GLU A 27 5.14 -12.05 -1.54
C GLU A 27 6.25 -11.04 -1.26
N ALA A 28 7.17 -10.82 -2.20
CA ALA A 28 8.24 -9.83 -2.06
C ALA A 28 7.68 -8.42 -1.80
N VAL A 29 6.66 -8.00 -2.55
CA VAL A 29 6.02 -6.69 -2.34
C VAL A 29 5.30 -6.62 -0.99
N LEU A 30 4.60 -7.68 -0.60
CA LEU A 30 3.91 -7.73 0.69
C LEU A 30 4.90 -7.66 1.86
N ASN A 31 6.05 -8.31 1.75
CA ASN A 31 7.11 -8.26 2.76
C ASN A 31 7.71 -6.85 2.86
N GLU A 32 8.09 -6.23 1.73
CA GLU A 32 8.58 -4.85 1.69
C GLU A 32 7.57 -3.88 2.33
N TRP A 33 6.29 -4.05 1.99
CA TRP A 33 5.22 -3.23 2.54
C TRP A 33 5.03 -3.47 4.04
N GLY A 34 5.14 -4.72 4.49
CA GLY A 34 5.09 -5.08 5.90
C GLY A 34 6.21 -4.40 6.71
N GLU A 35 7.44 -4.38 6.18
CA GLU A 35 8.58 -3.67 6.80
C GLU A 35 8.35 -2.17 6.90
N GLU A 36 7.72 -1.57 5.88
CA GLU A 36 7.31 -0.15 5.88
C GLU A 36 6.08 0.15 6.78
N GLY A 37 5.47 -0.86 7.39
CA GLY A 37 4.29 -0.74 8.25
C GLY A 37 2.96 -0.63 7.50
N TRP A 38 2.93 -1.00 6.22
CA TRP A 38 1.70 -1.12 5.43
C TRP A 38 1.01 -2.46 5.69
N VAL A 39 -0.31 -2.42 5.75
CA VAL A 39 -1.17 -3.60 5.90
C VAL A 39 -2.01 -3.75 4.64
N ALA A 40 -1.79 -4.84 3.89
CA ALA A 40 -2.62 -5.17 2.75
C ALA A 40 -4.08 -5.41 3.18
N THR A 41 -5.01 -4.82 2.43
CA THR A 41 -6.45 -4.87 2.71
C THR A 41 -7.23 -5.55 1.59
N HIS A 42 -6.82 -5.32 0.34
CA HIS A 42 -7.46 -5.91 -0.83
C HIS A 42 -6.40 -6.37 -1.81
N VAL A 43 -6.62 -7.54 -2.39
CA VAL A 43 -5.85 -8.07 -3.50
C VAL A 43 -6.85 -8.55 -4.54
N TYR A 44 -6.77 -8.03 -5.75
CA TYR A 44 -7.66 -8.43 -6.83
C TYR A 44 -6.95 -8.40 -8.18
N THR A 45 -7.40 -9.25 -9.09
CA THR A 45 -6.98 -9.25 -10.48
C THR A 45 -7.98 -8.41 -11.29
N PRO A 46 -7.54 -7.34 -11.99
CA PRO A 46 -8.41 -6.64 -12.93
C PRO A 46 -8.94 -7.60 -13.99
N GLU A 47 -10.19 -7.42 -14.43
CA GLU A 47 -10.81 -8.30 -15.43
C GLU A 47 -9.97 -8.40 -16.71
N ASN A 48 -9.87 -9.62 -17.25
CA ASN A 48 -9.06 -9.95 -18.43
C ASN A 48 -7.58 -9.53 -18.33
N SER A 49 -7.02 -9.46 -17.12
CA SER A 49 -5.62 -9.08 -16.89
C SER A 49 -4.84 -10.18 -16.19
N GLY A 50 -3.61 -10.45 -16.66
CA GLY A 50 -2.60 -11.21 -15.91
C GLY A 50 -1.96 -10.40 -14.78
N LYS A 51 -2.54 -9.27 -14.38
CA LYS A 51 -2.00 -8.39 -13.35
C LYS A 51 -2.74 -8.57 -12.04
N VAL A 52 -2.06 -8.30 -10.94
CA VAL A 52 -2.63 -8.29 -9.59
C VAL A 52 -2.49 -6.89 -9.03
N THR A 53 -3.58 -6.32 -8.54
CA THR A 53 -3.61 -5.05 -7.83
C THR A 53 -3.73 -5.32 -6.33
N ILE A 54 -2.83 -4.71 -5.56
CA ILE A 54 -2.77 -4.79 -4.11
C ILE A 54 -3.06 -3.38 -3.56
N VAL A 55 -3.99 -3.31 -2.61
CA VAL A 55 -4.33 -2.10 -1.86
C VAL A 55 -3.93 -2.32 -0.42
N ALA A 56 -3.09 -1.44 0.10
CA ALA A 56 -2.67 -1.44 1.50
C ALA A 56 -2.99 -0.12 2.19
N ARG A 57 -3.08 -0.18 3.52
CA ARG A 57 -3.25 0.99 4.37
C ARG A 57 -2.27 0.98 5.53
N ARG A 58 -1.92 2.16 6.03
CA ARG A 58 -1.19 2.32 7.30
C ARG A 58 -1.73 3.48 8.13
N PRO A 59 -1.55 3.47 9.47
CA PRO A 59 -1.97 4.58 10.32
C PRO A 59 -1.17 5.84 9.98
N LEU A 60 -1.85 6.96 9.79
CA LEU A 60 -1.21 8.26 9.60
C LEU A 60 -0.81 8.81 10.98
N THR A 61 0.36 8.43 11.47
CA THR A 61 0.87 8.93 12.76
C THR A 61 1.22 10.41 12.67
N ARG A 62 1.17 11.12 13.80
CA ARG A 62 1.56 12.53 13.89
C ARG A 62 2.96 12.80 13.33
N GLU A 63 3.89 11.85 13.50
CA GLU A 63 5.25 11.94 12.96
C GLU A 63 5.26 11.91 11.42
N THR A 64 4.48 11.03 10.80
CA THR A 64 4.34 10.94 9.33
C THR A 64 3.70 12.19 8.74
N ILE A 65 2.70 12.76 9.43
CA ILE A 65 2.09 14.04 9.05
C ILE A 65 3.14 15.16 9.08
N ARG A 66 3.91 15.25 10.18
CA ARG A 66 4.95 16.27 10.36
C ARG A 66 6.06 16.14 9.31
N ARG A 67 6.45 14.92 8.96
CA ARG A 67 7.46 14.63 7.94
C ARG A 67 7.00 15.07 6.54
N ARG A 68 5.70 14.96 6.24
CA ARG A 68 5.09 15.45 4.98
C ARG A 68 4.87 16.96 4.93
N SER A 69 4.63 17.60 6.08
CA SER A 69 4.45 19.06 6.14
C SER A 69 5.76 19.85 6.09
N MET A 70 6.91 19.19 6.21
CA MET A 70 8.22 19.83 6.03
C MET A 70 8.48 20.01 4.52
N PRO A 71 8.81 21.23 4.05
CA PRO A 71 9.26 21.42 2.69
C PRO A 71 10.52 20.58 2.46
N SER A 72 10.60 19.87 1.34
CA SER A 72 11.88 19.32 0.89
C SER A 72 12.84 20.49 0.65
N ILE A 73 13.92 20.55 1.44
CA ILE A 73 15.05 21.47 1.23
C ILE A 73 15.82 21.01 -0.02
#